data_AF-A0A920NAB1-F1
#
_entry.id   AF-A0A920NAB1-F1
#
_cell.length_a   1.000
_cell.length_b   1.000
_cell.length_c   1.000
_cell.angle_alpha   90.00
_cell.angle_beta   90.00
_cell.angle_gamma   90.00
#
_symmetry.space_group_name_H-M   'P 1'
#
loop_
_entity.id
_entity.type
_entity.pdbx_description
1 polymer ?
#
loop_
_entity_poly.entity_id
_entity_poly.type
_entity_poly.pdbx_seq_one_letter_code
_entity_poly.pdbx_strand_id
1 'polypeptide(L)'
;MIVSSVAALSQRETPLQRNTRKFNDIVSKGDKISLSDLALQVSKKGYSIEPKTLNKGEAASGGGIMDIFPTGSESPFRIELWGER
;
A
#
# COMPACT_ATOMS: atom_id res chain seq x y z
N MET A 1 12.18 -17.77 16.16
CA MET A 1 13.45 -18.27 15.59
C MET A 1 13.42 -17.94 14.11
N ILE A 2 14.46 -17.31 13.56
CA ILE A 2 14.56 -16.96 12.13
C ILE A 2 15.63 -17.88 11.53
N VAL A 3 15.31 -18.56 10.44
CA VAL A 3 16.24 -19.45 9.71
C VAL A 3 16.36 -18.94 8.28
N SER A 4 17.59 -18.72 7.80
CA SER A 4 17.86 -18.23 6.44
C SER A 4 18.99 -18.99 5.77
N SER A 5 18.96 -19.07 4.44
CA SER A 5 20.07 -19.60 3.63
C SER A 5 21.27 -18.64 3.63
N VAL A 6 22.48 -19.17 3.42
CA VAL A 6 23.71 -18.39 3.20
C VAL A 6 23.56 -17.43 2.01
N ALA A 7 22.83 -17.84 0.98
CA ALA A 7 22.55 -16.98 -0.18
C ALA A 7 21.69 -15.77 0.20
N ALA A 8 20.62 -15.98 0.98
CA ALA A 8 19.74 -14.89 1.44
C ALA A 8 20.47 -13.91 2.38
N LEU A 9 21.40 -14.40 3.19
CA LEU A 9 22.24 -13.55 4.05
C LEU A 9 23.28 -12.75 3.25
N SER A 10 23.80 -13.33 2.16
CA SER A 10 24.80 -12.69 1.30
C SER A 10 24.19 -11.71 0.29
N GLN A 11 22.87 -11.78 0.10
CA GLN A 11 22.13 -10.89 -0.79
C GLN A 11 22.19 -9.47 -0.23
N ARG A 12 22.62 -8.53 -1.07
CA ARG A 12 22.59 -7.12 -0.72
C ARG A 12 21.16 -6.61 -0.81
N GLU A 13 20.47 -6.65 0.32
CA GLU A 13 19.13 -6.09 0.42
C GLU A 13 19.13 -4.58 0.28
N THR A 14 18.03 -4.03 -0.24
CA THR A 14 17.82 -2.59 -0.24
C THR A 14 17.85 -2.07 1.21
N PRO A 15 18.49 -0.92 1.48
CA PRO A 15 18.64 -0.46 2.85
C PRO A 15 17.27 -0.23 3.50
N LEU A 16 17.00 -0.99 4.58
CA LEU A 16 15.74 -0.97 5.34
C LEU A 16 15.30 0.46 5.69
N GLN A 17 16.25 1.34 6.05
CA GLN A 17 15.95 2.72 6.40
C GLN A 17 15.36 3.54 5.24
N ARG A 18 15.67 3.20 3.99
CA ARG A 18 15.21 3.96 2.82
C ARG A 18 13.78 3.57 2.42
N ASN A 19 13.38 2.31 2.61
CA ASN A 19 12.14 1.78 2.05
C ASN A 19 11.02 1.61 3.09
N THR A 20 11.33 1.24 4.34
CA THR A 20 10.26 0.85 5.29
C THR A 20 9.48 2.04 5.84
N ARG A 21 10.14 3.15 6.21
CA ARG A 21 9.42 4.30 6.81
C ARG A 21 8.69 5.18 5.79
N LYS A 22 9.28 5.42 4.62
CA LYS A 22 8.70 6.35 3.63
C LYS A 22 7.50 5.76 2.86
N PHE A 23 7.43 4.44 2.71
CA PHE A 23 6.37 3.79 1.95
C PHE A 23 5.23 3.23 2.82
N ASN A 24 5.44 3.00 4.12
CA ASN A 24 4.42 2.38 4.97
C ASN A 24 3.22 3.28 5.32
N ASP A 25 3.37 4.60 5.34
CA ASP A 25 2.30 5.49 5.84
C ASP A 25 1.45 6.03 4.68
N ILE A 26 0.41 5.32 4.26
CA ILE A 26 -0.49 5.73 3.15
C ILE A 26 -1.61 6.65 3.65
N VAL A 27 -2.32 6.24 4.70
CA VAL A 27 -3.45 6.96 5.27
C VAL A 27 -3.68 6.50 6.70
N SER A 28 -4.16 7.39 7.55
CA SER A 28 -4.58 7.11 8.93
C SER A 28 -6.07 7.38 9.13
N LYS A 29 -6.66 6.76 10.16
CA LYS A 29 -8.05 7.04 10.54
C LYS A 29 -8.19 8.52 10.92
N GLY A 30 -9.14 9.21 10.30
CA GLY A 30 -9.43 10.62 10.56
C GLY A 30 -8.75 11.59 9.57
N ASP A 31 -7.93 11.10 8.65
CA ASP A 31 -7.35 11.93 7.59
C ASP A 31 -8.44 12.47 6.65
N LYS A 32 -8.31 13.76 6.30
CA LYS A 32 -9.14 14.40 5.27
C LYS A 32 -8.40 14.33 3.94
N ILE A 33 -8.71 13.31 3.14
CA ILE A 33 -8.08 13.08 1.85
C ILE A 33 -9.15 12.75 0.80
N SER A 34 -9.01 13.31 -0.41
CA SER A 34 -9.88 12.98 -1.53
C SER A 34 -9.49 11.62 -2.14
N LEU A 35 -10.43 10.96 -2.83
CA LEU A 35 -10.15 9.71 -3.56
C LEU A 35 -9.03 9.90 -4.60
N SER A 36 -9.02 11.03 -5.30
CA SER A 36 -8.00 11.37 -6.29
C SER A 36 -6.62 11.50 -5.67
N ASP A 37 -6.52 12.15 -4.51
CA ASP A 37 -5.25 12.31 -3.81
C ASP A 37 -4.74 10.98 -3.27
N LEU A 38 -5.63 10.16 -2.72
CA LEU A 38 -5.28 8.82 -2.23
C LEU A 38 -4.79 7.93 -3.39
N ALA A 39 -5.48 7.94 -4.53
CA ALA A 39 -5.06 7.20 -5.72
C ALA A 39 -3.67 7.66 -6.22
N LEU A 40 -3.41 8.97 -6.21
CA LEU A 40 -2.10 9.51 -6.58
C LEU A 40 -0.99 9.09 -5.60
N GLN A 41 -1.27 9.12 -4.29
CA GLN A 41 -0.30 8.68 -3.28
C GLN A 41 0.04 7.20 -3.40
N VAL A 42 -0.99 6.37 -3.60
CA VAL A 42 -0.85 4.92 -3.75
C VAL A 42 -0.07 4.58 -5.03
N SER A 43 -0.36 5.26 -6.14
CA SER A 43 0.42 5.14 -7.38
C SER A 43 1.89 5.56 -7.20
N LYS A 44 2.15 6.69 -6.52
CA LYS A 44 3.53 7.13 -6.20
C LYS A 44 4.29 6.13 -5.33
N LYS A 45 3.58 5.29 -4.58
CA LYS A 45 4.15 4.24 -3.74
C LYS A 45 4.38 2.92 -4.48
N GLY A 46 4.07 2.86 -5.78
CA GLY A 46 4.34 1.72 -6.65
C GLY A 46 3.18 0.72 -6.75
N TYR A 47 1.98 1.08 -6.31
CA TYR A 47 0.80 0.24 -6.50
C TYR A 47 0.24 0.38 -7.92
N SER A 48 -0.22 -0.72 -8.50
CA SER A 48 -0.99 -0.69 -9.75
C SER A 48 -2.45 -0.33 -9.46
N ILE A 49 -3.00 0.61 -10.22
CA ILE A 49 -4.43 0.96 -10.13
C ILE A 49 -5.19 0.11 -11.13
N GLU A 50 -5.97 -0.83 -10.61
CA GLU A 50 -6.76 -1.79 -11.38
C GLU A 50 -8.26 -1.58 -11.12
N PRO A 51 -9.15 -2.05 -12.01
CA PRO A 51 -10.60 -2.02 -11.76
C PRO A 51 -11.03 -2.83 -10.53
N LYS A 52 -10.22 -3.83 -10.15
CA LYS A 52 -10.46 -4.70 -8.99
C LYS A 52 -9.13 -5.15 -8.40
N THR A 53 -9.00 -5.05 -7.09
CA THR A 53 -7.83 -5.54 -6.35
C THR A 53 -7.88 -7.06 -6.20
N LEU A 54 -6.88 -7.76 -6.75
CA LEU A 54 -6.76 -9.22 -6.67
C LEU A 54 -5.45 -9.64 -6.00
N ASN A 55 -4.36 -8.93 -6.27
CA ASN A 55 -3.02 -9.28 -5.80
C ASN A 55 -2.42 -8.22 -4.88
N LYS A 56 -1.43 -8.64 -4.09
CA LYS A 56 -0.59 -7.74 -3.28
C LYS A 56 0.08 -6.70 -4.18
N GLY A 57 0.03 -5.42 -3.80
CA GLY A 57 0.55 -4.31 -4.60
C GLY A 57 -0.46 -3.71 -5.58
N GLU A 58 -1.72 -4.18 -5.59
CA GLU A 58 -2.79 -3.57 -6.39
C GLU A 58 -3.71 -2.71 -5.51
N ALA A 59 -4.34 -1.73 -6.14
CA ALA A 59 -5.41 -0.93 -5.56
C ALA A 59 -6.50 -0.65 -6.60
N ALA A 60 -7.74 -0.50 -6.14
CA ALA A 60 -8.89 -0.17 -6.97
C ALA A 60 -9.66 0.98 -6.34
N SER A 61 -10.04 1.98 -7.13
CA SER A 61 -10.81 3.13 -6.66
C SER A 61 -12.16 3.22 -7.40
N GLY A 62 -13.22 3.53 -6.67
CA GLY A 62 -14.55 3.70 -7.25
C GLY A 62 -15.61 4.15 -6.25
N GLY A 63 -16.54 5.01 -6.66
CA GLY A 63 -17.80 5.28 -5.93
C GLY A 63 -17.66 5.75 -4.47
N GLY A 64 -16.56 6.41 -4.08
CA GLY A 64 -16.33 6.85 -2.69
C GLY A 64 -15.49 5.88 -1.86
N ILE A 65 -15.09 4.74 -2.42
CA ILE A 65 -14.28 3.73 -1.74
C ILE A 65 -12.98 3.45 -2.50
N MET A 66 -11.99 2.97 -1.76
CA MET A 66 -10.73 2.49 -2.33
C MET A 66 -10.32 1.18 -1.66
N ASP A 67 -10.13 0.14 -2.47
CA ASP A 67 -9.56 -1.13 -2.07
C ASP A 67 -8.04 -1.08 -2.28
N ILE A 68 -7.27 -1.51 -1.28
CA ILE A 68 -5.80 -1.57 -1.35
C ILE A 68 -5.36 -2.93 -0.81
N PHE A 69 -4.43 -3.59 -1.48
CA PHE A 69 -3.82 -4.82 -0.97
C PHE A 69 -2.33 -4.60 -0.66
N PRO A 70 -1.98 -4.26 0.60
CA PRO A 70 -0.60 -4.02 0.97
C PRO A 70 0.26 -5.27 0.85
N THR A 71 1.51 -5.09 0.43
CA THR A 71 2.47 -6.19 0.27
C THR A 71 2.81 -6.91 1.57
N GLY A 72 2.73 -6.22 2.71
CA GLY A 72 2.94 -6.77 4.05
C GLY A 72 1.69 -7.28 4.76
N SER A 73 0.52 -7.20 4.12
CA SER A 73 -0.74 -7.69 4.69
C SER A 73 -1.12 -9.06 4.12
N GLU A 74 -1.86 -9.84 4.89
CA GLU A 74 -2.47 -11.09 4.44
C GLU A 74 -3.80 -10.89 3.73
N SER A 75 -4.45 -9.74 3.94
CA SER A 75 -5.75 -9.41 3.33
C SER A 75 -5.77 -7.98 2.77
N PRO A 76 -6.60 -7.74 1.73
CA PRO A 76 -6.87 -6.38 1.26
C PRO A 76 -7.66 -5.59 2.32
N PHE A 77 -7.49 -4.26 2.27
CA PHE A 77 -8.24 -3.31 3.08
C PHE A 77 -9.14 -2.46 2.19
N ARG A 78 -10.36 -2.21 2.66
CA ARG A 78 -11.28 -1.26 2.06
C ARG A 78 -11.29 0.02 2.88
N ILE A 79 -11.04 1.14 2.20
CA ILE A 79 -11.08 2.48 2.77
C ILE A 79 -12.32 3.16 2.20
N GLU A 80 -13.23 3.57 3.08
CA GLU A 80 -14.40 4.36 2.69
C GLU A 80 -14.11 5.83 2.99
N LEU A 81 -14.12 6.66 1.95
CA LEU A 81 -13.87 8.09 2.06
C LEU A 81 -15.22 8.81 2.09
N TRP A 82 -15.70 9.07 3.30
CA TRP A 82 -16.89 9.90 3.53
C TRP A 82 -16.47 11.37 3.59
N GLY A 83 -16.43 12.03 2.44
CA GLY A 83 -16.08 13.45 2.41
C GLY A 83 -15.94 14.01 1.01
N GLU A 84 -17.05 14.51 0.48
CA GLU A 84 -17.21 15.89 0.00
C GLU A 84 -18.71 16.21 0.16
N ARG A 85 -19.01 17.00 1.19
CA ARG A 85 -20.11 17.97 1.15
C ARG A 85 -19.56 19.28 1.69
#